data_AF-A0A7J9CL36-F1
#
_entry.id   AF-A0A7J9CL36-F1
#
_cell.length_a   1.000
_cell.length_b   1.000
_cell.length_c   1.000
_cell.angle_alpha   90.00
_cell.angle_beta   90.00
_cell.angle_gamma   90.00
#
_symmetry.space_group_name_H-M   'P 1'
#
loop_
_entity.id
_entity.type
_entity.pdbx_description
1 polymer ?
#
loop_
_entity_poly.entity_id
_entity_poly.type
_entity_poly.pdbx_seq_one_letter_code
_entity_poly.pdbx_strand_id
1 'polypeptide(L)' 'MSMEVEGFDDDFLCCVFDYLVVRKSEAKAFLAKSTKHRKFWLQQFSQG' A
#
# COMPACT_ATOMS: atom_id res chain seq x y z
N MET A 1 4.17 10.13 -10.65
CA MET A 1 2.83 9.69 -10.21
C MET A 1 2.98 9.32 -8.75
N SER A 2 2.92 10.32 -7.87
CA SER A 2 3.01 10.10 -6.42
C SER A 2 1.66 9.56 -5.96
N MET A 3 1.68 8.45 -5.24
CA MET A 3 0.48 7.77 -4.78
C MET A 3 0.02 8.47 -3.49
N GLU A 4 -0.51 9.69 -3.62
CA GLU A 4 -1.24 10.34 -2.52
C GLU A 4 -2.52 9.55 -2.29
N VAL A 5 -2.47 8.55 -1.41
CA VAL A 5 -3.65 7.79 -1.03
C VAL A 5 -4.34 8.61 0.05
N GLU A 6 -5.38 9.37 -0.33
CA GLU A 6 -6.19 10.16 0.62
C GLU A 6 -6.51 9.36 1.89
N GLY A 7 -5.98 9.84 3.02
CA GLY A 7 -6.26 9.33 4.37
C GLY A 7 -5.16 8.49 5.03
N PHE A 8 -3.97 8.37 4.44
CA PHE A 8 -2.80 7.77 5.08
C PHE A 8 -1.66 8.78 5.18
N ASP A 9 -0.89 8.72 6.27
CA ASP A 9 0.30 9.56 6.43
C ASP A 9 1.49 9.02 5.61
N ASP A 10 2.42 9.91 5.28
CA ASP A 10 3.56 9.59 4.43
C ASP A 10 4.54 8.60 5.09
N ASP A 11 4.68 8.61 6.41
CA ASP A 11 5.54 7.69 7.15
C ASP A 11 5.00 6.25 7.06
N PHE A 12 3.69 6.08 7.20
CA PHE A 12 3.01 4.80 6.98
C PHE A 12 3.18 4.32 5.54
N LEU A 13 3.00 5.19 4.55
CA LEU A 13 3.18 4.83 3.15
C LEU A 13 4.63 4.42 2.85
N CYS A 14 5.61 5.05 3.49
CA CYS A 14 7.02 4.62 3.40
C CYS A 14 7.22 3.22 4.00
N CYS A 15 6.64 2.93 5.17
CA CYS A 15 6.71 1.60 5.78
C CYS A 15 6.10 0.52 4.89
N VAL A 16 4.94 0.81 4.27
CA VAL A 16 4.31 -0.09 3.30
C VAL A 16 5.20 -0.30 2.08
N PHE A 17 5.84 0.76 1.59
CA PHE A 17 6.74 0.66 0.45
C PHE A 17 7.92 -0.26 0.76
N ASP A 18 8.58 -0.08 1.91
CA ASP A 18 9.69 -0.94 2.35
C ASP A 18 9.25 -2.40 2.51
N TYR A 19 8.05 -2.64 3.05
CA TYR A 19 7.45 -3.97 3.11
C TYR A 19 7.28 -4.60 1.72
N LEU A 20 6.73 -3.85 0.76
CA LEU A 20 6.47 -4.33 -0.59
C LEU A 20 7.75 -4.51 -1.42
N VAL A 21 8.79 -3.70 -1.19
CA VAL A 21 10.05 -3.78 -1.95
C VAL A 21 10.76 -5.12 -1.72
N VAL A 22 10.69 -5.63 -0.49
CA VAL A 22 11.22 -6.95 -0.13
C VAL A 22 10.31 -8.07 -0.67
N ARG A 23 9.01 -7.80 -0.81
CA ARG A 23 7.99 -8.78 -1.20
C ARG A 23 7.44 -8.51 -2.60
N LYS A 24 8.28 -8.76 -3.62
CA LYS A 24 7.95 -8.49 -5.03
C LYS A 24 6.63 -9.09 -5.52
N SER A 25 6.23 -10.26 -5.03
CA SER A 25 4.94 -10.89 -5.38
C SER A 25 3.75 -10.10 -4.84
N GLU A 26 3.83 -9.65 -3.59
CA GLU A 26 2.81 -8.83 -2.93
C GLU A 26 2.74 -7.44 -3.57
N ALA A 27 3.88 -6.84 -3.93
CA ALA A 27 3.92 -5.58 -4.66
C ALA A 27 3.18 -5.67 -6.01
N LYS A 28 3.41 -6.75 -6.77
CA LYS A 28 2.70 -6.99 -8.04
C LYS A 28 1.19 -7.17 -7.81
N ALA A 29 0.81 -7.95 -6.81
CA ALA A 29 -0.60 -8.16 -6.48
C ALA A 29 -1.29 -6.87 -6.00
N PHE A 30 -0.57 -6.02 -5.25
CA PHE A 30 -1.03 -4.72 -4.80
C PHE A 30 -1.23 -3.77 -5.97
N LEU A 31 -0.26 -3.66 -6.88
CA LEU A 31 -0.35 -2.80 -8.07
C LEU A 31 -1.45 -3.23 -9.05
N ALA A 32 -1.75 -4.53 -9.13
CA ALA A 32 -2.84 -5.05 -9.98
C ALA A 32 -4.25 -4.74 -9.43
N LYS A 33 -4.38 -4.34 -8.15
CA LYS A 33 -5.67 -4.00 -7.54
C LYS A 33 -6.14 -2.62 -7.97
N SER A 34 -7.46 -2.48 -8.12
CA SER A 34 -8.09 -1.16 -8.29
C SER A 34 -7.81 -0.26 -7.07
N THR A 35 -7.88 1.05 -7.26
CA THR A 35 -7.62 2.04 -6.20
C THR A 35 -8.47 1.81 -4.94
N LYS A 36 -9.74 1.42 -5.09
CA LYS A 36 -10.62 1.04 -3.97
C LYS A 36 -10.07 -0.15 -3.18
N HIS A 37 -9.62 -1.20 -3.85
CA HIS A 37 -9.07 -2.39 -3.21
C HIS A 37 -7.70 -2.14 -2.59
N ARG A 38 -6.88 -1.27 -3.19
CA ARG A 38 -5.62 -0.83 -2.59
C ARG A 38 -5.86 -0.06 -1.29
N LYS A 39 -6.82 0.86 -1.26
CA LYS A 39 -7.21 1.58 -0.03
C LYS A 39 -7.70 0.62 1.06
N PHE A 40 -8.58 -0.32 0.72
CA PHE A 40 -9.04 -1.34 1.69
C PHE A 40 -7.89 -2.21 2.22
N TRP A 41 -6.98 -2.63 1.35
CA TRP A 41 -5.81 -3.40 1.75
C TRP A 41 -4.90 -2.62 2.71
N LEU A 42 -4.65 -1.33 2.43
CA LEU A 42 -3.86 -0.47 3.32
C LEU A 42 -4.54 -0.30 4.69
N GLN A 43 -5.86 -0.19 4.76
CA GLN A 43 -6.60 -0.16 6.02
C GLN A 43 -6.48 -1.46 6.83
N GLN A 44 -6.46 -2.61 6.16
CA GLN A 44 -6.23 -3.90 6.83
C GLN A 44 -4.77 -4.04 7.27
N PHE A 45 -3.83 -3.57 6.45
CA PHE A 45 -2.41 -3.57 6.76
C PHE A 45 -2.08 -2.73 7.99
N SER A 46 -2.74 -1.58 8.17
CA SER A 46 -2.55 -0.72 9.35
C SER A 46 -3.16 -1.27 10.65
N GLN A 47 -3.98 -2.33 10.58
CA GLN A 47 -4.61 -2.96 11.74
C GLN A 47 -3.84 -4.18 12.27
N GLY A 48 -2.75 -4.57 11.60
CA GLY A 48 -1.91 -5.71 11.94
C GLY A 48 -0.73 -5.37 12.84
#